data_AF-A0A8T4EM38-F1
#
_entry.id   AF-A0A8T4EM38-F1
#
_cell.length_a   1.000
_cell.length_b   1.000
_cell.length_c   1.000
_cell.angle_alpha   90.00
_cell.angle_beta   90.00
_cell.angle_gamma   90.00
#
_symmetry.space_group_name_H-M   'P 1'
#
loop_
_entity.id
_entity.type
_entity.pdbx_description
1 polymer ?
#
loop_
_entity_poly.entity_id
_entity_poly.type
_entity_poly.pdbx_seq_one_letter_code
_entity_poly.pdbx_strand_id
1 'polypeptide(L)'
;MKGEVIEKLAALITAAFGLVAALAWNDAIKALFVGPCGSEGAGALCSLSGGGPWVYAIIITIVAVIATIWIGKIAEKSKAKEA
;
A
#
# COMPACT_ATOMS: atom_id res chain seq x y z
N MET A 1 -12.92 25.82 20.74
CA MET A 1 -11.51 26.23 20.47
C MET A 1 -10.49 25.12 20.76
N LYS A 2 -10.33 24.61 21.99
CA LYS A 2 -9.35 23.54 22.26
C LYS A 2 -9.61 22.23 21.50
N GLY A 3 -10.87 21.79 21.42
CA GLY A 3 -11.25 20.57 20.69
C GLY A 3 -10.98 20.64 19.18
N GLU A 4 -11.29 21.76 18.55
CA GLU A 4 -11.03 21.98 17.12
C GLU A 4 -9.53 21.95 16.79
N VAL A 5 -8.70 22.56 17.63
CA VAL A 5 -7.23 22.49 17.46
C VAL A 5 -6.73 21.05 17.57
N ILE A 6 -7.23 20.28 18.56
CA ILE A 6 -6.86 18.86 18.72
C ILE A 6 -7.30 18.05 17.50
N GLU A 7 -8.49 18.29 16.96
CA GLU A 7 -8.99 17.61 15.77
C GLU A 7 -8.13 17.90 14.54
N LYS A 8 -7.77 19.17 14.30
CA LYS A 8 -6.89 19.53 13.17
C LYS A 8 -5.49 18.94 13.33
N LEU A 9 -4.95 18.92 14.55
CA LEU A 9 -3.67 18.27 14.83
C LEU A 9 -3.75 16.76 14.60
N ALA A 10 -4.83 16.10 15.04
CA ALA A 10 -5.04 14.68 14.81
C ALA A 10 -5.11 14.36 13.31
N ALA A 11 -5.82 15.18 12.53
CA ALA A 11 -5.89 15.04 11.08
C ALA A 11 -4.52 15.20 10.40
N LEU A 12 -3.74 16.22 10.79
CA LEU A 12 -2.38 16.45 10.27
C LEU A 12 -1.45 15.28 10.60
N ILE A 13 -1.46 14.80 11.84
CA ILE A 13 -0.64 13.67 12.29
C ILE A 13 -1.05 12.40 11.54
N THR A 14 -2.35 12.14 11.40
CA THR A 14 -2.88 10.98 10.66
C THR A 14 -2.44 11.03 9.19
N ALA A 15 -2.51 12.19 8.54
CA ALA A 15 -2.04 12.36 7.17
C ALA A 15 -0.53 12.13 7.04
N ALA A 16 0.27 12.67 7.97
CA ALA A 16 1.72 12.49 7.99
C ALA A 16 2.10 11.00 8.15
N PHE A 17 1.49 10.29 9.10
CA PHE A 17 1.72 8.85 9.27
C PHE A 17 1.19 8.03 8.09
N GLY A 18 0.06 8.45 7.48
CA GLY A 18 -0.44 7.83 6.25
C GLY A 18 0.57 7.90 5.10
N LEU A 19 1.24 9.05 4.94
CA LEU A 19 2.32 9.21 3.95
C LEU A 19 3.53 8.32 4.27
N VAL A 20 3.99 8.32 5.52
CA VAL A 20 5.11 7.47 5.95
C VAL A 20 4.79 5.99 5.72
N ALA A 21 3.57 5.55 6.06
CA ALA A 21 3.12 4.18 5.81
C ALA A 21 3.12 3.85 4.32
N ALA A 22 2.60 4.74 3.47
CA ALA A 22 2.59 4.55 2.01
C ALA A 22 4.01 4.38 1.44
N LEU A 23 4.97 5.19 1.91
CA LEU A 23 6.37 5.10 1.49
C LEU A 23 7.02 3.79 1.97
N ALA A 24 6.79 3.40 3.23
CA ALA A 24 7.32 2.15 3.77
C ALA A 24 6.79 0.92 3.01
N TRP A 25 5.50 0.90 2.65
CA TRP A 25 4.93 -0.17 1.83
C TRP A 25 5.51 -0.19 0.41
N ASN A 26 5.76 0.96 -0.22
CA ASN A 26 6.44 1.03 -1.53
C ASN A 26 7.82 0.36 -1.47
N ASP A 27 8.61 0.68 -0.45
CA ASP A 27 9.98 0.15 -0.32
C ASP A 27 9.96 -1.34 0.03
N ALA A 28 9.08 -1.76 0.94
CA ALA A 28 8.89 -3.17 1.29
C ALA A 28 8.49 -4.02 0.07
N ILE A 29 7.56 -3.52 -0.75
CA ILE A 29 7.13 -4.18 -1.99
C ILE A 29 8.30 -4.28 -2.97
N LYS A 30 9.05 -3.20 -3.20
CA LYS A 30 10.21 -3.21 -4.12
C LYS A 30 11.29 -4.18 -3.66
N ALA A 31 11.53 -4.27 -2.36
CA ALA A 31 12.50 -5.19 -1.78
C ALA A 31 12.22 -6.65 -2.16
N LEU A 32 10.96 -7.03 -2.38
CA LEU A 32 10.60 -8.38 -2.83
C LEU A 32 11.18 -8.72 -4.21
N PHE A 33 11.35 -7.73 -5.09
CA PHE A 33 11.77 -7.94 -6.48
C PHE A 33 13.29 -7.73 -6.70
N VAL A 34 14.05 -7.50 -5.63
CA VAL A 34 15.52 -7.37 -5.71
C VAL A 34 16.11 -8.71 -6.15
N GLY A 35 17.03 -8.69 -7.11
CA GLY A 35 17.70 -9.88 -7.62
C GLY A 35 19.09 -9.56 -8.15
N PRO A 36 19.77 -10.53 -8.81
CA PRO A 36 19.26 -11.85 -9.22
C PRO A 36 19.08 -12.82 -8.05
N CYS A 37 18.25 -13.87 -8.24
CA CYS A 37 18.09 -14.90 -7.21
C CYS A 37 19.42 -15.56 -6.83
N GLY A 38 19.60 -15.79 -5.53
CA GLY A 38 20.83 -16.38 -4.99
C GLY A 38 21.93 -15.35 -4.69
N SER A 39 21.72 -14.06 -5.00
CA SER A 39 22.59 -13.00 -4.49
C SER A 39 22.28 -12.69 -3.03
N GLU A 40 23.28 -12.20 -2.31
CA GLU A 40 23.08 -11.64 -0.98
C GLU A 40 22.11 -10.46 -1.07
N GLY A 41 21.05 -10.46 -0.25
CA GLY A 41 20.00 -9.44 -0.29
C GLY A 41 18.93 -9.61 -1.39
N ALA A 42 18.91 -10.74 -2.11
CA ALA A 42 17.83 -11.03 -3.05
C ALA A 42 16.47 -11.13 -2.33
N GLY A 43 15.45 -10.52 -2.92
CA GLY A 43 14.08 -10.55 -2.42
C GLY A 43 13.38 -11.88 -2.69
N ALA A 44 12.23 -12.09 -2.03
CA ALA A 44 11.47 -13.34 -2.18
C ALA A 44 10.95 -13.60 -3.61
N LEU A 45 10.78 -12.54 -4.41
CA LEU A 45 10.34 -12.56 -5.81
C LEU A 45 11.50 -12.24 -6.77
N CYS A 46 12.75 -12.51 -6.37
CA CYS A 46 13.95 -12.30 -7.18
C CYS A 46 13.89 -12.97 -8.56
N SER A 47 13.07 -14.02 -8.74
CA SER A 47 12.95 -14.74 -10.02
C SER A 47 12.26 -13.89 -11.08
N LEU A 48 11.49 -12.89 -10.63
CA LEU A 48 10.77 -11.94 -11.46
C LEU A 48 11.57 -10.65 -11.71
N SER A 49 12.77 -10.50 -11.11
CA SER A 49 13.58 -9.27 -11.19
C SER A 49 14.06 -8.97 -12.62
N GLY A 50 14.18 -10.00 -13.47
CA GLY A 50 14.65 -9.85 -14.85
C GLY A 50 13.75 -8.99 -15.75
N GLY A 51 12.47 -8.85 -15.43
CA GLY A 51 11.55 -7.96 -16.15
C GLY A 51 11.60 -6.49 -15.70
N GLY A 52 12.50 -6.16 -14.76
CA GLY A 52 12.75 -4.78 -14.32
C GLY A 52 11.53 -4.11 -13.67
N PRO A 53 11.42 -2.77 -13.74
CA PRO A 53 10.38 -2.04 -13.02
C PRO A 53 8.95 -2.34 -13.50
N TRP A 54 8.78 -2.87 -14.71
CA TRP A 54 7.45 -3.14 -15.28
C TRP A 54 6.74 -4.30 -14.59
N VAL A 55 7.47 -5.31 -14.14
CA VAL A 55 6.87 -6.49 -13.50
C VAL A 55 6.22 -6.11 -12.17
N TYR A 56 6.94 -5.37 -11.31
CA TYR A 56 6.34 -4.92 -10.04
C TYR A 56 5.18 -3.96 -10.31
N ALA A 57 5.29 -3.05 -11.28
CA ALA A 57 4.25 -2.07 -11.58
C ALA A 57 2.93 -2.75 -12.00
N ILE A 58 3.00 -3.75 -12.89
CA ILE A 58 1.82 -4.50 -13.34
C ILE A 58 1.22 -5.30 -12.19
N ILE A 59 2.04 -6.04 -11.44
CA ILE A 59 1.57 -6.87 -10.31
C ILE A 59 0.86 -6.00 -9.27
N ILE A 60 1.50 -4.89 -8.86
CA ILE A 60 0.94 -4.00 -7.85
C ILE A 60 -0.31 -3.28 -8.35
N THR A 61 -0.40 -2.94 -9.64
CA THR A 61 -1.63 -2.39 -10.22
C THR A 61 -2.79 -3.37 -10.13
N ILE A 62 -2.56 -4.65 -10.45
CA ILE A 62 -3.59 -5.70 -10.34
C ILE A 62 -4.04 -5.85 -8.88
N VAL A 63 -3.10 -5.94 -7.94
CA VAL A 63 -3.40 -6.04 -6.51
C VAL A 63 -4.19 -4.83 -6.02
N ALA A 64 -3.80 -3.62 -6.42
CA ALA A 64 -4.49 -2.39 -6.06
C ALA A 64 -5.94 -2.38 -6.57
N VAL A 65 -6.18 -2.75 -7.82
CA VAL A 65 -7.54 -2.83 -8.40
C VAL A 65 -8.41 -3.82 -7.63
N ILE A 66 -7.88 -5.02 -7.32
CA ILE A 66 -8.61 -6.03 -6.53
C ILE A 66 -8.94 -5.50 -5.14
N ALA A 67 -7.97 -4.89 -4.46
CA ALA A 67 -8.17 -4.30 -3.14
C ALA A 67 -9.23 -3.19 -3.17
N THR A 68 -9.17 -2.28 -4.15
CA THR A 68 -10.16 -1.20 -4.32
C THR A 68 -11.57 -1.75 -4.53
N ILE A 69 -11.74 -2.77 -5.38
CA ILE A 69 -13.05 -3.41 -5.60
C ILE A 69 -13.55 -4.06 -4.30
N TRP A 70 -12.68 -4.74 -3.56
CA TRP A 70 -13.06 -5.41 -2.32
C TRP A 70 -13.46 -4.43 -1.23
N ILE A 71 -12.68 -3.36 -1.03
CA ILE A 71 -13.00 -2.28 -0.09
C ILE A 71 -14.31 -1.60 -0.48
N GLY A 72 -14.53 -1.32 -1.77
CA GLY A 72 -15.78 -0.75 -2.27
C GLY A 72 -16.99 -1.64 -1.93
N LYS A 73 -16.88 -2.95 -2.14
CA LYS A 73 -17.95 -3.91 -1.78
C LYS A 73 -18.22 -3.96 -0.28
N ILE A 74 -17.20 -3.88 0.56
CA ILE A 74 -17.36 -3.87 2.03
C ILE A 74 -18.04 -2.57 2.48
N ALA A 75 -17.64 -1.44 1.92
CA ALA A 75 -18.22 -0.14 2.24
C ALA A 75 -19.73 -0.09 1.93
N GLU A 76 -20.14 -0.59 0.77
CA GLU A 76 -21.56 -0.67 0.38
C GLU A 76 -22.37 -1.58 1.32
N LYS A 77 -21.81 -2.73 1.71
CA LYS A 77 -22.46 -3.62 2.68
C LYS A 77 -22.61 -2.99 4.06
N SER A 78 -21.65 -2.17 4.49
CA SER A 78 -21.72 -1.48 5.77
C SER A 78 -22.85 -0.47 5.79
N LYS A 79 -23.00 0.32 4.72
CA LYS A 79 -24.08 1.31 4.57
C LYS A 79 -25.46 0.68 4.49
N ALA A 80 -25.59 -0.43 3.78
CA ALA A 80 -26.86 -1.16 3.67
C ALA A 80 -27.33 -1.82 4.98
N LYS A 81 -26.46 -1.93 5.98
CA LYS A 81 -26.76 -2.52 7.31
C LYS A 81 -27.17 -1.46 8.35
N GLU A 82 -26.95 -0.18 8.05
CA GLU A 82 -27.30 0.96 8.89
C GLU A 82 -28.63 1.63 8.46
N ALA A 83 -29.18 1.24 7.30
CA ALA A 83 -30.48 1.67 6.76
C ALA A 83 -31.56 0.61 7.03
#